data_AF-A0A7C6TWL0-F1
#
_entry.id   AF-A0A7C6TWL0-F1
#
_cell.length_a   1.000
_cell.length_b   1.000
_cell.length_c   1.000
_cell.angle_alpha   90.00
_cell.angle_beta   90.00
_cell.angle_gamma   90.00
#
_symmetry.space_group_name_H-M   'P 1'
#
loop_
_entity.id
_entity.type
_entity.pdbx_description
1 polymer ?
#
loop_
_entity_poly.entity_id
_entity_poly.type
_entity_poly.pdbx_seq_one_letter_code
_entity_poly.pdbx_strand_id
1 'polypeptide(L)'
;MSAADKRVAEAQVIWKKYEKGVTHHHRKDLYESTAQAYRMYEGDQWYGLEGGEKLPVYNFIQPIVEYKTAMVAMQNIQIFFSPLDTIRPGAMAICDALNRYARQRWERQKLDSLLWKAVRDACIAGESFLYFYNSNLDCQILDNTAVYLGDEQQPDLQKQPYIIIYERRLVDDVRAEAKRNGLTAEEIALIVPDSSLSTVVGDTEEVDPTEEGGGKCGCLLYLYRGADGFVHIKRSTKDVVYQTDTVLTGLKRYPLVSFVWMPRKNSARGVGEVQPLVQNQIEANRLLVRRLISAKLNAFAKPVYVENMIENPADIDKVGKAIRLRGGNVQRVQDLFSYIAPAPMSQEAALLSADLLGTTRELAGTGDAVLGMVNPERASGAAILAVQDQASIPINEHIAAFKQTIEDIALIWLEIWCAYERKELWLTEEMDGRMVRQSIPATALRQLELSVRVDATAATPYSRYATEQAVEAARNAGYITFEEYVEALPAHSIAPKALFRMILNKRKKELVQKGMGLDGNG
;
A
#
# COMPACT_ATOMS: atom_id res chain seq x y z
N MET A 1 29.99 38.33 2.20
CA MET A 1 28.77 37.59 2.56
C MET A 1 28.96 36.99 3.94
N SER A 2 28.09 37.37 4.86
CA SER A 2 27.94 36.72 6.16
C SER A 2 27.58 35.24 5.97
N ALA A 3 27.80 34.40 6.99
CA ALA A 3 27.37 33.00 6.96
C ALA A 3 25.85 32.87 6.77
N ALA A 4 25.08 33.82 7.30
CA ALA A 4 23.63 33.94 7.10
C ALA A 4 23.27 34.17 5.62
N ASP A 5 23.93 35.13 4.95
CA ASP A 5 23.68 35.43 3.52
C ASP A 5 23.92 34.20 2.62
N LYS A 6 24.92 33.37 2.96
CA LYS A 6 25.19 32.13 2.22
C LYS A 6 24.08 31.11 2.40
N ARG A 7 23.55 30.96 3.62
CA ARG A 7 22.44 30.03 3.91
C ARG A 7 21.15 30.45 3.20
N VAL A 8 20.84 31.74 3.16
CA VAL A 8 19.68 32.26 2.43
C VAL A 8 19.83 32.03 0.92
N ALA A 9 21.01 32.34 0.34
CA ALA A 9 21.27 32.08 -1.07
C ALA A 9 21.17 30.58 -1.42
N GLU A 10 21.65 29.70 -0.56
CA GLU A 10 21.51 28.24 -0.73
C GLU A 10 20.05 27.78 -0.63
N ALA A 11 19.28 28.31 0.33
CA ALA A 11 17.85 28.01 0.47
C ALA A 11 17.10 28.34 -0.82
N GLN A 12 17.38 29.50 -1.42
CA GLN A 12 16.78 29.93 -2.68
C GLN A 12 17.11 28.99 -3.86
N VAL A 13 18.33 28.44 -3.90
CA VAL A 13 18.71 27.47 -4.94
C VAL A 13 17.95 26.14 -4.78
N ILE A 14 17.82 25.64 -3.55
CA ILE A 14 17.05 24.43 -3.26
C ILE A 14 15.56 24.66 -3.57
N TRP A 15 15.03 25.81 -3.18
CA TRP A 15 13.65 26.20 -3.45
C TRP A 15 13.35 26.28 -4.94
N LYS A 16 14.24 26.87 -5.74
CA LYS A 16 14.09 26.91 -7.20
C LYS A 16 14.07 25.52 -7.85
N LYS A 17 14.80 24.54 -7.28
CA LYS A 17 14.73 23.14 -7.74
C LYS A 17 13.39 22.49 -7.37
N TYR A 18 12.90 22.78 -6.18
CA TYR A 18 11.56 22.35 -5.74
C TYR A 18 10.46 22.94 -6.64
N GLU A 19 10.49 24.24 -6.95
CA GLU A 19 9.51 24.89 -7.83
C GLU A 19 9.46 24.29 -9.24
N LYS A 20 10.62 23.84 -9.77
CA LYS A 20 10.65 23.09 -11.03
C LYS A 20 9.90 21.77 -10.92
N GLY A 21 10.08 21.07 -9.80
CA GLY A 21 9.34 19.85 -9.48
C GLY A 21 7.83 20.10 -9.37
N VAL A 22 7.43 21.13 -8.61
CA VAL A 22 6.02 21.55 -8.49
C VAL A 22 5.40 21.88 -9.85
N THR A 23 6.13 22.61 -10.70
CA THR A 23 5.69 22.93 -12.07
C THR A 23 5.49 21.67 -12.90
N HIS A 24 6.38 20.69 -12.77
CA HIS A 24 6.25 19.40 -13.44
C HIS A 24 5.02 18.63 -12.95
N HIS A 25 4.82 18.56 -11.64
CA HIS A 25 3.68 17.87 -11.01
C HIS A 25 2.35 18.49 -11.44
N HIS A 26 2.24 19.81 -11.50
CA HIS A 26 1.06 20.49 -12.07
C HIS A 26 0.87 20.19 -13.56
N ARG A 27 1.94 20.20 -14.37
CA ARG A 27 1.83 19.87 -15.80
C ARG A 27 1.33 18.44 -16.03
N LYS A 28 1.67 17.52 -15.12
CA LYS A 28 1.25 16.11 -15.16
C LYS A 28 -0.04 15.84 -14.39
N ASP A 29 -0.63 16.88 -13.80
CA ASP A 29 -1.83 16.79 -12.98
C ASP A 29 -1.71 15.79 -11.82
N LEU A 30 -0.53 15.68 -11.22
CA LEU A 30 -0.24 14.65 -10.22
C LEU A 30 -1.06 14.89 -8.94
N TYR A 31 -1.16 16.13 -8.47
CA TYR A 31 -1.89 16.44 -7.23
C TYR A 31 -3.37 16.12 -7.33
N GLU A 32 -4.05 16.57 -8.40
CA GLU A 32 -5.49 16.33 -8.57
C GLU A 32 -5.77 14.86 -8.87
N SER A 33 -4.95 14.20 -9.69
CA SER A 33 -5.13 12.78 -9.98
C SER A 33 -4.93 11.88 -8.77
N THR A 34 -3.92 12.14 -7.93
CA THR A 34 -3.73 11.42 -6.66
C THR A 34 -4.92 11.68 -5.72
N ALA A 35 -5.36 12.93 -5.57
CA ALA A 35 -6.52 13.27 -4.73
C ALA A 35 -7.81 12.61 -5.22
N GLN A 36 -8.05 12.60 -6.52
CA GLN A 36 -9.19 11.93 -7.13
C GLN A 36 -9.13 10.42 -6.89
N ALA A 37 -7.96 9.80 -7.00
CA ALA A 37 -7.80 8.37 -6.76
C ALA A 37 -8.15 7.99 -5.31
N TYR A 38 -7.65 8.73 -4.31
CA TYR A 38 -7.99 8.49 -2.91
C TYR A 38 -9.48 8.69 -2.63
N ARG A 39 -10.08 9.79 -3.10
CA ARG A 39 -11.54 10.03 -2.94
C ARG A 39 -12.39 8.93 -3.57
N MET A 40 -12.01 8.50 -4.77
CA MET A 40 -12.72 7.43 -5.49
C MET A 40 -12.65 6.10 -4.73
N TYR A 41 -11.50 5.78 -4.13
CA TYR A 41 -11.32 4.62 -3.29
C TYR A 41 -12.12 4.70 -1.98
N GLU A 42 -12.07 5.83 -1.27
CA GLU A 42 -12.75 6.04 0.02
C GLU A 42 -14.28 6.13 -0.09
N GLY A 43 -14.80 6.37 -1.29
CA GLY A 43 -16.23 6.42 -1.58
C GLY A 43 -16.81 7.83 -1.71
N ASP A 44 -15.98 8.88 -1.60
CA ASP A 44 -16.35 10.26 -1.94
C ASP A 44 -16.31 10.50 -3.45
N GLN A 45 -17.17 9.76 -4.16
CA GLN A 45 -17.18 9.71 -5.63
C GLN A 45 -18.00 10.82 -6.28
N TRP A 46 -18.74 11.60 -5.47
CA TRP A 46 -19.56 12.72 -5.90
C TRP A 46 -18.97 14.08 -5.54
N TYR A 47 -17.71 14.11 -5.09
CA TYR A 47 -17.00 15.35 -4.78
C TYR A 47 -17.11 16.37 -5.93
N GLY A 48 -17.45 17.61 -5.58
CA GLY A 48 -17.64 18.70 -6.56
C GLY A 48 -19.01 18.75 -7.24
N LEU A 49 -19.96 17.89 -6.86
CA LEU A 49 -21.34 17.99 -7.33
C LEU A 49 -22.07 19.15 -6.61
N GLU A 50 -22.54 20.12 -7.38
CA GLU A 50 -23.39 21.21 -6.87
C GLU A 50 -24.74 20.66 -6.41
N GLY A 51 -25.07 20.82 -5.12
CA GLY A 51 -26.40 20.46 -4.59
C GLY A 51 -26.43 19.68 -3.27
N GLY A 52 -25.28 19.22 -2.76
CA GLY A 52 -25.18 18.60 -1.42
C GLY A 52 -26.00 17.31 -1.21
N GLU A 53 -26.64 16.79 -2.27
CA GLU A 53 -27.41 15.56 -2.21
C GLU A 53 -26.48 14.35 -2.11
N LYS A 54 -26.69 13.52 -1.10
CA LYS A 54 -25.99 12.22 -0.96
C LYS A 54 -26.57 11.24 -1.98
N LEU A 55 -25.95 11.19 -3.15
CA LEU A 55 -26.30 10.24 -4.20
C LEU A 55 -25.72 8.85 -3.89
N PRO A 56 -26.42 7.76 -4.25
CA PRO A 56 -25.93 6.41 -4.04
C PRO A 56 -24.74 6.10 -4.94
N VAL A 57 -23.90 5.17 -4.46
CA VAL A 57 -22.62 4.82 -5.08
C VAL A 57 -22.49 3.29 -5.10
N TYR A 58 -22.08 2.73 -6.25
CA TYR A 58 -21.61 1.35 -6.33
C TYR A 58 -20.09 1.32 -6.40
N ASN A 59 -19.43 1.46 -5.25
CA ASN A 59 -17.96 1.51 -5.19
C ASN A 59 -17.36 0.13 -5.50
N PHE A 60 -17.09 -0.14 -6.77
CA PHE A 60 -16.40 -1.37 -7.19
C PHE A 60 -14.87 -1.20 -7.18
N ILE A 61 -14.36 0.03 -7.09
CA ILE A 61 -12.93 0.32 -7.01
C ILE A 61 -12.33 -0.22 -5.70
N GLN A 62 -12.97 0.05 -4.57
CA GLN A 62 -12.50 -0.40 -3.26
C GLN A 62 -12.21 -1.92 -3.21
N PRO A 63 -13.16 -2.82 -3.54
CA PRO A 63 -12.91 -4.26 -3.47
C PRO A 63 -11.83 -4.73 -4.47
N ILE A 64 -11.68 -4.09 -5.63
CA ILE A 64 -10.61 -4.41 -6.60
C ILE A 64 -9.24 -4.07 -6.00
N VAL A 65 -9.09 -2.87 -5.44
CA VAL A 65 -7.84 -2.41 -4.82
C VAL A 65 -7.49 -3.27 -3.60
N GLU A 66 -8.46 -3.55 -2.73
CA GLU A 66 -8.24 -4.40 -1.54
C GLU A 66 -7.80 -5.81 -1.92
N TYR A 67 -8.44 -6.41 -2.94
CA TYR A 67 -8.06 -7.72 -3.46
C TYR A 67 -6.63 -7.74 -4.01
N LYS A 68 -6.29 -6.82 -4.92
CA LYS A 68 -4.95 -6.78 -5.52
C LYS A 68 -3.87 -6.47 -4.48
N THR A 69 -4.13 -5.54 -3.57
CA THR A 69 -3.23 -5.24 -2.44
C THR A 69 -2.99 -6.48 -1.59
N ALA A 70 -4.06 -7.22 -1.25
CA ALA A 70 -3.93 -8.44 -0.47
C ALA A 70 -3.10 -9.51 -1.20
N MET A 71 -3.28 -9.70 -2.50
CA MET A 71 -2.50 -10.68 -3.26
C MET A 71 -1.00 -10.38 -3.31
N VAL A 72 -0.63 -9.10 -3.39
CA VAL A 72 0.77 -8.69 -3.35
C VAL A 72 1.34 -8.75 -1.93
N ALA A 73 0.61 -8.24 -0.93
CA ALA A 73 1.10 -8.12 0.43
C ALA A 73 1.01 -9.41 1.27
N MET A 74 0.20 -10.40 0.86
CA MET A 74 0.15 -11.74 1.50
C MET A 74 1.39 -12.59 1.21
N GLN A 75 2.27 -12.17 0.31
CA GLN A 75 3.53 -12.85 0.09
C GLN A 75 4.36 -12.74 1.38
N ASN A 76 4.63 -13.87 2.04
CA ASN A 76 5.48 -13.88 3.22
C ASN A 76 6.93 -13.78 2.74
N ILE A 77 7.45 -12.57 2.75
CA ILE A 77 8.75 -12.24 2.20
C ILE A 77 9.75 -12.06 3.33
N GLN A 78 10.87 -12.78 3.25
CA GLN A 78 11.98 -12.61 4.18
C GLN A 78 13.24 -12.20 3.44
N ILE A 79 13.98 -11.27 4.05
CA ILE A 79 15.29 -10.86 3.56
C ILE A 79 16.31 -11.95 3.92
N PHE A 80 17.03 -12.45 2.92
CA PHE A 80 18.11 -13.40 3.11
C PHE A 80 19.42 -12.91 2.47
N PHE A 81 20.38 -12.58 3.30
CA PHE A 81 21.76 -12.28 2.91
C PHE A 81 22.53 -13.57 2.69
N SER A 82 23.19 -13.67 1.54
CA SER A 82 24.08 -14.77 1.18
C SER A 82 25.41 -14.25 0.67
N PRO A 83 26.54 -14.87 1.02
CA PRO A 83 27.84 -14.45 0.51
C PRO A 83 27.95 -14.81 -0.99
N LEU A 84 28.43 -13.89 -1.82
CA LEU A 84 28.76 -14.19 -3.23
C LEU A 84 30.00 -15.09 -3.31
N ASP A 85 30.96 -14.85 -2.42
CA ASP A 85 32.18 -15.64 -2.30
C ASP A 85 32.09 -16.59 -1.08
N THR A 86 31.79 -17.85 -1.36
CA THR A 86 31.66 -18.92 -0.35
C THR A 86 33.01 -19.42 0.18
N ILE A 87 34.12 -18.98 -0.44
CA ILE A 87 35.47 -19.47 -0.13
C ILE A 87 36.00 -18.83 1.17
N ARG A 88 35.48 -17.67 1.58
CA ARG A 88 35.94 -16.98 2.77
C ARG A 88 35.47 -17.64 4.08
N PRO A 89 36.40 -18.10 4.94
CA PRO A 89 36.02 -18.64 6.24
C PRO A 89 35.37 -17.56 7.10
N GLY A 90 34.19 -17.87 7.66
CA GLY A 90 33.40 -16.95 8.49
C GLY A 90 32.36 -16.10 7.74
N ALA A 91 32.36 -16.10 6.40
CA ALA A 91 31.37 -15.36 5.59
C ALA A 91 29.92 -15.79 5.88
N MET A 92 29.69 -17.10 6.02
CA MET A 92 28.37 -17.66 6.31
C MET A 92 27.87 -17.28 7.71
N ALA A 93 28.73 -17.32 8.72
CA ALA A 93 28.39 -16.90 10.08
C ALA A 93 28.00 -15.42 10.16
N ILE A 94 28.71 -14.55 9.41
CA ILE A 94 28.38 -13.13 9.30
C ILE A 94 27.01 -12.95 8.61
N CYS A 95 26.73 -13.69 7.54
CA CYS A 95 25.43 -13.64 6.86
C CYS A 95 24.28 -14.11 7.76
N ASP A 96 24.46 -15.19 8.53
CA ASP A 96 23.46 -15.67 9.48
C ASP A 96 23.17 -14.66 10.60
N ALA A 97 24.22 -13.96 11.04
CA ALA A 97 24.11 -12.91 12.03
C ALA A 97 23.36 -11.69 11.48
N LEU A 98 23.65 -11.27 10.23
CA LEU A 98 22.90 -10.24 9.51
C LEU A 98 21.43 -10.63 9.28
N ASN A 99 21.17 -11.87 8.89
CA ASN A 99 19.82 -12.40 8.68
C ASN A 99 18.98 -12.38 9.96
N ARG A 100 19.60 -12.67 11.11
CA ARG A 100 18.93 -12.57 12.41
C ARG A 100 18.68 -11.12 12.80
N TYR A 101 19.65 -10.23 12.55
CA TYR A 101 19.50 -8.81 12.82
C TYR A 101 18.39 -8.16 11.97
N ALA A 102 18.35 -8.48 10.68
CA ALA A 102 17.30 -8.04 9.77
C ALA A 102 15.92 -8.48 10.25
N ARG A 103 15.77 -9.74 10.66
CA ARG A 103 14.51 -10.26 11.23
C ARG A 103 14.11 -9.53 12.50
N GLN A 104 15.03 -9.30 13.44
CA GLN A 104 14.73 -8.54 14.66
C GLN A 104 14.28 -7.10 14.36
N ARG A 105 14.93 -6.43 13.39
CA ARG A 105 14.57 -5.07 12.98
C ARG A 105 13.26 -5.02 12.22
N TRP A 106 13.00 -5.99 11.35
CA TRP A 106 11.73 -6.16 10.64
C TRP A 106 10.55 -6.21 11.60
N GLU A 107 10.63 -7.06 12.63
CA GLU A 107 9.61 -7.21 13.67
C GLU A 107 9.47 -5.95 14.53
N ARG A 108 10.59 -5.37 14.97
CA ARG A 108 10.58 -4.17 15.82
C ARG A 108 9.95 -2.97 15.11
N GLN A 109 10.20 -2.82 13.82
CA GLN A 109 9.63 -1.75 13.00
C GLN A 109 8.20 -2.03 12.52
N LYS A 110 7.68 -3.24 12.77
CA LYS A 110 6.41 -3.73 12.20
C LYS A 110 6.35 -3.52 10.69
N LEU A 111 7.44 -3.88 10.00
CA LEU A 111 7.63 -3.52 8.59
C LEU A 111 6.54 -4.13 7.70
N ASP A 112 6.01 -5.31 8.03
CA ASP A 112 4.86 -5.91 7.30
C ASP A 112 3.65 -4.98 7.24
N SER A 113 3.31 -4.32 8.35
CA SER A 113 2.18 -3.39 8.40
C SER A 113 2.45 -2.13 7.60
N LEU A 114 3.71 -1.66 7.56
CA LEU A 114 4.12 -0.51 6.75
C LEU A 114 4.14 -0.85 5.26
N LEU A 115 4.65 -2.02 4.89
CA LEU A 115 4.65 -2.49 3.50
C LEU A 115 3.22 -2.71 2.99
N TRP A 116 2.31 -3.22 3.82
CA TRP A 116 0.90 -3.34 3.44
C TRP A 116 0.28 -1.98 3.10
N LYS A 117 0.63 -0.94 3.86
CA LYS A 117 0.20 0.44 3.58
C LYS A 117 0.85 0.96 2.30
N ALA A 118 2.16 0.84 2.15
CA ALA A 118 2.89 1.27 0.95
C ALA A 118 2.38 0.60 -0.33
N VAL A 119 2.04 -0.70 -0.27
CA VAL A 119 1.45 -1.44 -1.40
C VAL A 119 0.05 -0.91 -1.72
N ARG A 120 -0.76 -0.62 -0.71
CA ARG A 120 -2.10 -0.01 -0.89
C ARG A 120 -1.99 1.38 -1.51
N ASP A 121 -1.12 2.22 -0.96
CA ASP A 121 -0.90 3.59 -1.44
C ASP A 121 -0.42 3.58 -2.88
N ALA A 122 0.51 2.70 -3.24
CA ALA A 122 0.94 2.53 -4.62
C ALA A 122 -0.18 1.97 -5.53
N CYS A 123 -1.04 1.06 -5.04
CA CYS A 123 -2.17 0.57 -5.82
C CYS A 123 -3.19 1.68 -6.11
N ILE A 124 -3.39 2.63 -5.18
CA ILE A 124 -4.30 3.76 -5.33
C ILE A 124 -3.67 4.87 -6.20
N ALA A 125 -2.53 5.40 -5.76
CA ALA A 125 -1.86 6.59 -6.31
C ALA A 125 -0.83 6.28 -7.41
N GLY A 126 -0.48 5.01 -7.59
CA GLY A 126 0.48 4.52 -8.59
C GLY A 126 1.88 4.26 -8.07
N GLU A 127 2.26 4.90 -6.97
CA GLU A 127 3.56 4.71 -6.35
C GLU A 127 3.53 5.11 -4.87
N SER A 128 4.49 4.57 -4.13
CA SER A 128 4.73 4.89 -2.72
C SER A 128 6.23 4.94 -2.49
N PHE A 129 6.68 5.85 -1.63
CA PHE A 129 8.08 5.95 -1.25
C PHE A 129 8.29 5.57 0.22
N LEU A 130 9.40 4.93 0.51
CA LEU A 130 9.81 4.49 1.84
C LEU A 130 11.15 5.15 2.17
N TYR A 131 11.16 6.06 3.14
CA TYR A 131 12.34 6.82 3.55
C TYR A 131 12.88 6.30 4.90
N PHE A 132 14.16 5.92 4.93
CA PHE A 132 14.85 5.46 6.13
C PHE A 132 15.77 6.56 6.65
N TYR A 133 15.45 7.14 7.80
CA TYR A 133 16.09 8.40 8.23
C TYR A 133 17.12 8.26 9.35
N ASN A 134 17.28 7.07 9.95
CA ASN A 134 18.20 6.89 11.07
C ASN A 134 18.86 5.50 11.14
N SER A 135 19.80 5.36 12.09
CA SER A 135 20.53 4.12 12.35
C SER A 135 19.65 2.98 12.87
N ASN A 136 18.47 3.30 13.42
CA ASN A 136 17.51 2.31 13.89
C ASN A 136 16.68 1.71 12.75
N LEU A 137 16.86 2.19 11.52
CA LEU A 137 16.08 1.84 10.34
C LEU A 137 14.60 2.21 10.50
N ASP A 138 14.32 3.29 11.24
CA ASP A 138 12.96 3.82 11.29
C ASP A 138 12.56 4.28 9.89
N CYS A 139 11.35 3.89 9.49
CA CYS A 139 10.83 4.07 8.14
C CYS A 139 9.63 5.02 8.15
N GLN A 140 9.59 5.91 7.17
CA GLN A 140 8.47 6.80 6.90
C GLN A 140 7.94 6.53 5.49
N ILE A 141 6.63 6.34 5.37
CA ILE A 141 5.96 6.29 4.07
C ILE A 141 5.76 7.74 3.61
N LEU A 142 6.14 8.02 2.38
CA LEU A 142 5.98 9.31 1.74
C LEU A 142 5.07 9.19 0.53
N ASP A 143 4.14 10.12 0.42
CA ASP A 143 3.23 10.22 -0.72
C ASP A 143 3.99 10.62 -1.99
N ASN A 144 3.43 10.26 -3.14
CA ASN A 144 4.01 10.58 -4.44
C ASN A 144 4.16 12.09 -4.69
N THR A 145 3.27 12.89 -4.14
CA THR A 145 3.25 14.37 -4.23
C THR A 145 4.29 15.05 -3.33
N ALA A 146 4.78 14.34 -2.30
CA ALA A 146 5.78 14.85 -1.37
C ALA A 146 7.22 14.68 -1.89
N VAL A 147 7.45 13.81 -2.87
CA VAL A 147 8.78 13.52 -3.42
C VAL A 147 8.97 14.20 -4.78
N TYR A 148 10.09 14.89 -4.95
CA TYR A 148 10.47 15.59 -6.19
C TYR A 148 11.84 15.10 -6.66
N LEU A 149 11.89 14.60 -7.88
CA LEU A 149 13.09 14.02 -8.45
C LEU A 149 13.85 15.04 -9.29
N GLY A 150 15.17 14.91 -9.34
CA GLY A 150 16.00 15.77 -10.19
C GLY A 150 15.88 15.45 -11.68
N ASP A 151 15.59 14.19 -12.02
CA ASP A 151 15.25 13.73 -13.36
C ASP A 151 14.04 12.79 -13.32
N GLU A 152 12.87 13.33 -13.67
CA GLU A 152 11.60 12.58 -13.70
C GLU A 152 11.54 11.50 -14.80
N GLN A 153 12.55 11.37 -15.67
CA GLN A 153 12.64 10.31 -16.68
C GLN A 153 13.51 9.13 -16.24
N GLN A 154 14.27 9.26 -15.14
CA GLN A 154 15.16 8.23 -14.64
C GLN A 154 14.45 7.38 -13.57
N PRO A 155 14.01 6.14 -13.88
CA PRO A 155 13.31 5.29 -12.91
C PRO A 155 14.18 4.83 -11.74
N ASP A 156 15.50 4.73 -11.93
CA ASP A 156 16.41 4.32 -10.87
C ASP A 156 16.69 5.51 -9.93
N LEU A 157 16.11 5.47 -8.73
CA LEU A 157 16.32 6.50 -7.70
C LEU A 157 17.81 6.71 -7.37
N GLN A 158 18.65 5.69 -7.48
CA GLN A 158 20.06 5.79 -7.11
C GLN A 158 20.89 6.58 -8.13
N LYS A 159 20.37 6.73 -9.36
CA LYS A 159 20.95 7.55 -10.44
C LYS A 159 20.45 8.99 -10.44
N GLN A 160 19.53 9.34 -9.54
CA GLN A 160 18.99 10.70 -9.46
C GLN A 160 20.08 11.69 -9.04
N PRO A 161 20.17 12.86 -9.71
CA PRO A 161 21.16 13.88 -9.36
C PRO A 161 20.87 14.50 -7.99
N TYR A 162 19.59 14.60 -7.64
CA TYR A 162 19.12 14.97 -6.31
C TYR A 162 17.68 14.47 -6.10
N ILE A 163 17.29 14.38 -4.84
CA ILE A 163 15.92 14.07 -4.42
C ILE A 163 15.52 15.12 -3.38
N ILE A 164 14.33 15.69 -3.53
CA ILE A 164 13.74 16.61 -2.56
C ILE A 164 12.51 15.94 -1.96
N ILE A 165 12.43 15.92 -0.64
CA ILE A 165 11.26 15.49 0.11
C ILE A 165 10.65 16.73 0.77
N TYR A 166 9.37 16.95 0.53
CA TYR A 166 8.59 18.02 1.13
C TYR A 166 7.82 17.48 2.35
N GLU A 167 8.01 18.11 3.50
CA GLU A 167 7.35 17.74 4.75
C GLU A 167 6.71 18.96 5.38
N ARG A 168 5.47 18.81 5.88
CA ARG A 168 4.86 19.83 6.74
C ARG A 168 5.18 19.50 8.20
N ARG A 169 5.97 20.35 8.84
CA ARG A 169 6.42 20.17 10.23
C ARG A 169 6.00 21.34 11.11
N LEU A 170 5.81 21.07 12.41
CA LEU A 170 5.51 22.12 13.39
C LEU A 170 6.68 23.11 13.46
N VAL A 171 6.36 24.40 13.45
CA VAL A 171 7.36 25.47 13.49
C VAL A 171 8.24 25.34 14.73
N ASP A 172 7.67 24.97 15.87
CA ASP A 172 8.42 24.81 17.12
C ASP A 172 9.48 23.70 17.06
N ASP A 173 9.16 22.56 16.44
CA ASP A 173 10.12 21.47 16.22
C ASP A 173 11.28 21.91 15.32
N VAL A 174 10.95 22.64 14.25
CA VAL A 174 11.93 23.13 13.27
C VAL A 174 12.83 24.19 13.93
N ARG A 175 12.26 25.09 14.74
CA ARG A 175 13.04 26.06 15.54
C ARG A 175 13.94 25.38 16.56
N ALA A 176 13.47 24.30 17.20
CA ALA A 176 14.28 23.52 18.14
C ALA A 176 15.42 22.77 17.42
N GLU A 177 15.20 22.23 16.21
CA GLU A 177 16.27 21.67 15.37
C GLU A 177 17.26 22.75 14.91
N ALA A 178 16.78 23.89 14.44
CA ALA A 178 17.61 25.03 14.05
C ALA A 178 18.52 25.49 15.20
N LYS A 179 17.97 25.58 16.42
CA LYS A 179 18.72 25.93 17.63
C LYS A 179 19.79 24.89 17.97
N ARG A 180 19.47 23.59 17.84
CA ARG A 180 20.44 22.49 18.03
C ARG A 180 21.57 22.53 17.00
N ASN A 181 21.27 22.97 15.79
CA ASN A 181 22.24 23.13 14.70
C ASN A 181 23.02 24.46 14.76
N GLY A 182 22.79 25.29 15.79
CA GLY A 182 23.56 26.51 16.04
C GLY A 182 23.18 27.70 15.17
N LEU A 183 21.91 27.79 14.72
CA LEU A 183 21.41 28.99 14.03
C LEU A 183 21.24 30.17 14.99
N THR A 184 21.39 31.38 14.46
CA THR A 184 21.19 32.63 15.21
C THR A 184 19.70 32.90 15.44
N ALA A 185 19.38 33.72 16.44
CA ALA A 185 17.98 34.07 16.75
C ALA A 185 17.27 34.76 15.57
N GLU A 186 18.01 35.53 14.76
CA GLU A 186 17.51 36.21 13.56
C GLU A 186 17.12 35.21 12.47
N GLU A 187 17.93 34.17 12.22
CA GLU A 187 17.63 33.11 11.26
C GLU A 187 16.45 32.24 11.72
N ILE A 188 16.30 32.02 13.02
CA ILE A 188 15.19 31.26 13.60
C ILE A 188 13.87 32.03 13.45
N ALA A 189 13.90 33.36 13.53
CA ALA A 189 12.72 34.21 13.36
C ALA A 189 12.16 34.18 11.92
N LEU A 190 12.99 33.87 10.93
CA LEU A 190 12.56 33.69 9.53
C LEU A 190 11.75 32.40 9.30
N ILE A 191 11.73 31.48 10.26
CA ILE A 191 10.87 30.30 10.19
C ILE A 191 9.48 30.70 10.68
N VAL A 192 8.60 30.97 9.71
CA VAL A 192 7.23 31.43 9.91
C VAL A 192 6.26 30.32 9.45
N PRO A 193 5.11 30.14 10.12
CA PRO A 193 4.09 29.22 9.64
C PRO A 193 3.56 29.62 8.26
N ASP A 194 3.23 28.63 7.44
CA ASP A 194 2.63 28.83 6.12
C ASP A 194 1.36 28.00 5.96
N SER A 195 0.45 28.49 5.12
CA SER A 195 -0.81 27.84 4.76
C SER A 195 -0.73 27.12 3.41
N SER A 196 0.47 26.73 2.96
CA SER A 196 0.66 26.16 1.62
C SER A 196 0.23 24.70 1.57
N LEU A 197 -1.07 24.49 1.34
CA LEU A 197 -1.73 23.19 1.23
C LEU A 197 -1.82 22.65 -0.20
N SER A 198 -1.46 23.46 -1.22
CA SER A 198 -1.69 23.12 -2.64
C SER A 198 -0.98 21.85 -3.13
N THR A 199 0.00 21.35 -2.38
CA THR A 199 0.79 20.16 -2.74
C THR A 199 0.47 18.94 -1.88
N VAL A 200 -0.41 19.07 -0.89
CA VAL A 200 -0.78 17.99 0.04
C VAL A 200 -2.08 17.36 -0.45
N VAL A 201 -2.17 16.03 -0.37
CA VAL A 201 -3.34 15.26 -0.75
C VAL A 201 -4.10 14.84 0.52
N GLY A 202 -5.42 15.02 0.54
CA GLY A 202 -6.29 14.64 1.67
C GLY A 202 -7.10 15.81 2.23
N ASP A 203 -7.83 15.57 3.33
CA ASP A 203 -8.65 16.60 3.99
C ASP A 203 -7.77 17.75 4.50
N THR A 204 -8.07 18.93 3.95
CA THR A 204 -7.37 20.21 4.12
C THR A 204 -7.70 20.93 5.43
N GLU A 205 -8.42 20.30 6.36
CA GLU A 205 -8.69 20.85 7.69
C GLU A 205 -7.44 20.70 8.57
N GLU A 206 -6.52 21.64 8.45
CA GLU A 206 -5.45 21.80 9.44
C GLU A 206 -6.01 22.40 10.73
N VAL A 207 -5.46 21.97 11.87
CA VAL A 207 -5.75 22.61 13.17
C VAL A 207 -5.43 24.11 13.05
N ASP A 208 -6.41 24.94 13.39
CA ASP A 208 -6.39 26.38 13.17
C ASP A 208 -5.12 27.00 13.80
N PRO A 209 -4.25 27.67 13.03
CA PRO A 209 -2.97 28.21 13.53
C PRO A 209 -3.13 29.33 14.58
N THR A 210 -4.37 29.73 14.89
CA THR A 210 -4.72 30.71 15.94
C THR A 210 -4.67 30.13 17.36
N GLU A 211 -4.53 28.82 17.55
CA GLU A 211 -4.23 28.24 18.86
C GLU A 211 -2.74 28.45 19.21
N GLU A 212 -2.47 28.99 20.41
CA GLU A 212 -1.14 29.44 20.87
C GLU A 212 -0.02 28.41 20.61
N GLY A 213 0.79 28.64 19.57
CA GLY A 213 1.97 27.84 19.22
C GLY A 213 1.82 26.84 18.05
N GLY A 214 0.64 26.76 17.42
CA GLY A 214 0.26 25.61 16.58
C GLY A 214 0.56 25.65 15.07
N GLY A 215 1.40 26.55 14.56
CA GLY A 215 1.61 26.69 13.11
C GLY A 215 2.55 25.63 12.49
N LYS A 216 2.20 25.09 11.31
CA LYS A 216 3.10 24.25 10.49
C LYS A 216 3.83 25.08 9.43
N CYS A 217 4.99 24.62 9.00
CA CYS A 217 5.76 25.18 7.90
C CYS A 217 6.24 24.08 6.94
N GLY A 218 6.35 24.44 5.66
CA GLY A 218 6.93 23.59 4.62
C GLY A 218 8.44 23.48 4.77
N CYS A 219 8.93 22.26 4.99
CA CYS A 219 10.33 21.94 5.08
C CYS A 219 10.75 21.09 3.87
N LEU A 220 11.89 21.44 3.28
CA LEU A 220 12.53 20.69 2.20
C LEU A 220 13.72 19.93 2.77
N LEU A 221 13.68 18.61 2.64
CA LEU A 221 14.82 17.73 2.82
C LEU A 221 15.47 17.50 1.45
N TYR A 222 16.68 18.02 1.26
CA TYR A 222 17.45 17.91 0.03
C TYR A 222 18.54 16.86 0.19
N LEU A 223 18.43 15.80 -0.63
CA LEU A 223 19.36 14.69 -0.73
C LEU A 223 20.12 14.79 -2.04
N TYR A 224 21.44 14.76 -1.99
CA TYR A 224 22.28 14.72 -3.20
C TYR A 224 23.58 13.97 -2.95
N ARG A 225 24.20 13.50 -4.04
CA ARG A 225 25.50 12.84 -3.98
C ARG A 225 26.62 13.87 -4.10
N GLY A 226 27.50 13.91 -3.11
CA GLY A 226 28.68 14.78 -3.11
C GLY A 226 29.79 14.26 -4.03
N ALA A 227 30.82 15.08 -4.23
CA ALA A 227 32.02 14.69 -5.00
C ALA A 227 32.83 13.57 -4.32
N ASP A 228 32.62 13.37 -3.01
CA ASP A 228 33.15 12.29 -2.19
C ASP A 228 32.45 10.94 -2.42
N GLY A 229 31.34 10.94 -3.19
CA GLY A 229 30.55 9.75 -3.50
C GLY A 229 29.57 9.33 -2.40
N PHE A 230 29.47 10.10 -1.30
CA PHE A 230 28.52 9.86 -0.22
C PHE A 230 27.25 10.71 -0.38
N VAL A 231 26.20 10.33 0.34
CA VAL A 231 24.95 11.09 0.39
C VAL A 231 25.09 12.25 1.37
N HIS A 232 24.79 13.45 0.88
CA HIS A 232 24.72 14.67 1.67
C HIS A 232 23.26 15.01 1.95
N ILE A 233 23.01 15.47 3.18
CA ILE A 233 21.70 15.92 3.64
C ILE A 233 21.76 17.42 3.92
N LYS A 234 20.76 18.14 3.39
CA LYS A 234 20.45 19.52 3.77
C LYS A 234 18.97 19.62 4.11
N ARG A 235 18.62 20.45 5.08
CA ARG A 235 17.22 20.82 5.33
C ARG A 235 17.04 22.32 5.32
N SER A 236 16.00 22.77 4.64
CA SER A 236 15.70 24.20 4.46
C SER A 236 14.21 24.47 4.47
N THR A 237 13.84 25.62 5.03
CA THR A 237 12.58 26.27 4.69
C THR A 237 12.76 27.09 3.41
N LYS A 238 11.73 27.85 3.01
CA LYS A 238 11.84 28.79 1.89
C LYS A 238 12.96 29.82 2.06
N ASP A 239 13.16 30.28 3.29
CA ASP A 239 14.01 31.44 3.56
C ASP A 239 15.36 31.06 4.17
N VAL A 240 15.45 29.94 4.91
CA VAL A 240 16.66 29.57 5.66
C VAL A 240 16.98 28.07 5.57
N VAL A 241 18.26 27.75 5.36
CA VAL A 241 18.82 26.41 5.58
C VAL A 241 19.08 26.21 7.07
N TYR A 242 18.25 25.42 7.75
CA TYR A 242 18.38 25.16 9.19
C TYR A 242 19.20 23.92 9.54
N GLN A 243 19.41 23.02 8.58
CA GLN A 243 20.41 21.97 8.67
C GLN A 243 21.39 22.13 7.52
N THR A 244 22.60 22.59 7.84
CA THR A 244 23.68 22.74 6.88
C THR A 244 24.12 21.39 6.33
N ASP A 245 24.89 21.44 5.24
CA ASP A 245 25.42 20.26 4.56
C ASP A 245 26.03 19.24 5.53
N THR A 246 25.31 18.13 5.72
CA THR A 246 25.72 17.06 6.61
C THR A 246 26.02 15.83 5.76
N VAL A 247 27.31 15.45 5.71
CA VAL A 247 27.74 14.25 4.99
C VAL A 247 27.38 13.02 5.81
N LEU A 248 26.56 12.13 5.24
CA LEU A 248 26.35 10.79 5.79
C LEU A 248 27.48 9.87 5.35
N THR A 249 28.62 9.98 6.04
CA THR A 249 29.82 9.19 5.76
C THR A 249 29.52 7.70 5.72
N GLY A 250 29.89 7.02 4.63
CA GLY A 250 29.68 5.57 4.47
C GLY A 250 28.38 5.19 3.78
N LEU A 251 27.42 6.12 3.64
CA LEU A 251 26.17 5.89 2.91
C LEU A 251 26.35 6.34 1.46
N LYS A 252 26.30 5.40 0.51
CA LYS A 252 26.46 5.69 -0.93
C LYS A 252 25.11 5.71 -1.63
N ARG A 253 24.14 4.93 -1.19
CA ARG A 253 22.77 4.89 -1.72
C ARG A 253 21.90 5.91 -1.02
N TYR A 254 21.01 6.54 -1.76
CA TYR A 254 19.92 7.30 -1.15
C TYR A 254 19.11 6.35 -0.28
N PRO A 255 18.81 6.74 0.98
CA PRO A 255 18.05 5.90 1.90
C PRO A 255 16.54 6.04 1.62
N LEU A 256 16.18 5.94 0.35
CA LEU A 256 14.82 6.04 -0.18
C LEU A 256 14.59 4.88 -1.15
N VAL A 257 13.47 4.20 -1.00
CA VAL A 257 13.00 3.17 -1.92
C VAL A 257 11.67 3.61 -2.51
N SER A 258 11.47 3.37 -3.81
CA SER A 258 10.19 3.54 -4.47
C SER A 258 9.56 2.18 -4.76
N PHE A 259 8.29 2.03 -4.42
CA PHE A 259 7.45 0.97 -4.97
C PHE A 259 6.52 1.59 -6.01
N VAL A 260 6.64 1.13 -7.26
CA VAL A 260 5.85 1.62 -8.39
C VAL A 260 4.89 0.51 -8.82
N TRP A 261 3.59 0.79 -8.85
CA TRP A 261 2.55 -0.21 -9.14
C TRP A 261 2.57 -0.61 -10.61
N MET A 262 2.32 0.34 -11.52
CA MET A 262 2.48 0.16 -12.97
C MET A 262 3.46 1.21 -13.52
N PRO A 263 4.65 0.82 -13.99
CA PRO A 263 5.63 1.77 -14.49
C PRO A 263 5.17 2.43 -15.79
N ARG A 264 5.25 3.76 -15.90
CA ARG A 264 5.06 4.45 -17.18
C ARG A 264 6.36 4.47 -17.98
N LYS A 265 6.25 4.28 -19.30
CA LYS A 265 7.39 4.41 -20.21
C LYS A 265 7.98 5.83 -20.15
N ASN A 266 9.31 5.92 -20.07
CA ASN A 266 10.07 7.19 -19.98
C ASN A 266 9.65 8.09 -18.80
N SER A 267 9.33 7.47 -17.68
CA SER A 267 8.91 8.14 -16.46
C SER A 267 9.47 7.37 -15.28
N ALA A 268 9.94 8.10 -14.27
CA ALA A 268 10.27 7.53 -12.96
C ALA A 268 9.01 7.19 -12.15
N ARG A 269 7.85 7.66 -12.63
CA ARG A 269 6.56 7.59 -11.96
C ARG A 269 5.63 6.52 -12.51
N GLY A 270 4.74 6.01 -11.66
CA GLY A 270 3.75 4.98 -11.98
C GLY A 270 2.33 5.46 -12.25
N VAL A 271 1.44 4.48 -12.49
CA VAL A 271 -0.03 4.66 -12.50
C VAL A 271 -0.66 3.70 -11.52
N GLY A 272 -1.63 4.20 -10.76
CA GLY A 272 -2.44 3.37 -9.87
C GLY A 272 -3.51 2.60 -10.62
N GLU A 273 -4.06 1.58 -9.98
CA GLU A 273 -5.18 0.81 -10.50
C GLU A 273 -6.46 1.66 -10.60
N VAL A 274 -6.60 2.65 -9.71
CA VAL A 274 -7.82 3.46 -9.58
C VAL A 274 -8.03 4.37 -10.79
N GLN A 275 -6.97 5.04 -11.26
CA GLN A 275 -7.05 6.08 -12.28
C GLN A 275 -7.76 5.63 -13.59
N PRO A 276 -7.46 4.47 -14.18
CA PRO A 276 -8.19 4.00 -15.36
C PRO A 276 -9.66 3.60 -15.08
N LEU A 277 -10.01 3.27 -13.83
CA LEU A 277 -11.36 2.84 -13.45
C LEU A 277 -12.31 4.01 -13.13
N VAL A 278 -11.78 5.22 -12.88
CA VAL A 278 -12.55 6.40 -12.47
C VAL A 278 -13.72 6.69 -13.43
N GLN A 279 -13.48 6.65 -14.73
CA GLN A 279 -14.52 6.97 -15.72
C GLN A 279 -15.67 5.95 -15.69
N ASN A 280 -15.34 4.65 -15.62
CA ASN A 280 -16.35 3.60 -15.51
C ASN A 280 -17.16 3.75 -14.21
N GLN A 281 -16.50 4.14 -13.11
CA GLN A 281 -17.14 4.33 -11.82
C GLN A 281 -18.13 5.51 -11.83
N ILE A 282 -17.74 6.62 -12.46
CA ILE A 282 -18.61 7.79 -12.65
C ILE A 282 -19.84 7.42 -13.49
N GLU A 283 -19.66 6.70 -14.59
CA GLU A 283 -20.78 6.31 -15.46
C GLU A 283 -21.71 5.28 -14.78
N ALA A 284 -21.16 4.31 -14.05
CA ALA A 284 -21.95 3.36 -13.26
C ALA A 284 -22.84 4.10 -12.24
N ASN A 285 -22.27 5.08 -11.53
CA ASN A 285 -22.99 5.88 -10.55
C ASN A 285 -24.05 6.77 -11.20
N ARG A 286 -23.73 7.41 -12.34
CA ARG A 286 -24.70 8.20 -13.12
C ARG A 286 -25.88 7.37 -13.59
N LEU A 287 -25.63 6.16 -14.10
CA LEU A 287 -26.70 5.24 -14.51
C LEU A 287 -27.57 4.82 -13.32
N LEU A 288 -26.96 4.53 -12.17
CA LEU A 288 -27.69 4.20 -10.94
C LEU A 288 -28.64 5.35 -10.54
N VAL A 289 -28.13 6.58 -10.49
CA VAL A 289 -28.94 7.76 -10.14
C VAL A 289 -30.07 7.98 -11.13
N ARG A 290 -29.80 7.90 -12.44
CA ARG A 290 -30.83 8.03 -13.48
C ARG A 290 -31.93 6.98 -13.35
N ARG A 291 -31.56 5.74 -13.04
CA ARG A 291 -32.52 4.64 -12.80
C ARG A 291 -33.37 4.91 -11.56
N LEU A 292 -32.77 5.41 -10.49
CA LEU A 292 -33.50 5.77 -9.27
C LEU A 292 -34.44 6.95 -9.48
N ILE A 293 -34.01 7.99 -10.20
CA ILE A 293 -34.88 9.12 -10.57
C ILE A 293 -36.03 8.62 -11.44
N SER A 294 -35.75 7.82 -12.46
CA SER A 294 -36.78 7.21 -13.31
C SER A 294 -37.77 6.39 -12.49
N ALA A 295 -37.29 5.54 -11.59
CA ALA A 295 -38.13 4.75 -10.69
C ALA A 295 -38.98 5.65 -9.78
N LYS A 296 -38.42 6.74 -9.23
CA LYS A 296 -39.17 7.72 -8.41
C LYS A 296 -40.24 8.45 -9.21
N LEU A 297 -39.92 8.93 -10.41
CA LEU A 297 -40.86 9.64 -11.27
C LEU A 297 -41.98 8.73 -11.80
N ASN A 298 -41.66 7.46 -12.01
CA ASN A 298 -42.57 6.45 -12.51
C ASN A 298 -43.24 5.62 -11.40
N ALA A 299 -42.97 5.90 -10.12
CA ALA A 299 -43.55 5.15 -9.01
C ALA A 299 -45.07 5.35 -8.90
N PHE A 300 -45.57 6.51 -9.33
CA PHE A 300 -46.97 6.88 -9.23
C PHE A 300 -47.51 7.31 -10.60
N ALA A 301 -48.66 6.75 -10.97
CA ALA A 301 -49.37 7.20 -12.16
C ALA A 301 -49.85 8.63 -11.96
N LYS A 302 -49.68 9.49 -12.97
CA LYS A 302 -50.09 10.89 -12.88
C LYS A 302 -51.57 11.02 -13.27
N PRO A 303 -52.43 11.61 -12.41
CA PRO A 303 -53.81 11.88 -12.79
C PRO A 303 -53.82 12.96 -13.87
N VAL A 304 -54.53 12.71 -14.96
CA VAL A 304 -54.80 13.68 -16.02
C VAL A 304 -56.30 13.87 -16.11
N TYR A 305 -56.70 15.13 -16.06
CA TYR A 305 -58.10 15.52 -15.98
C TYR A 305 -58.36 16.84 -16.70
N VAL A 306 -59.62 17.04 -17.12
CA VAL A 306 -60.08 18.30 -17.70
C VAL A 306 -60.61 19.18 -16.56
N GLU A 307 -59.87 20.25 -16.22
CA GLU A 307 -60.15 21.11 -15.05
C GLU A 307 -61.59 21.65 -15.03
N ASN A 308 -62.13 22.06 -16.18
CA ASN A 308 -63.47 22.64 -16.32
C ASN A 308 -64.63 21.67 -15.98
N MET A 309 -64.36 20.37 -15.91
CA MET A 309 -65.35 19.31 -15.69
C MET A 309 -65.26 18.68 -14.30
N ILE A 310 -64.35 19.16 -13.43
CA ILE A 310 -64.18 18.68 -12.06
C ILE A 310 -64.63 19.75 -11.06
N GLU A 311 -65.47 19.36 -10.10
CA GLU A 311 -65.99 20.28 -9.08
C GLU A 311 -65.01 20.52 -7.93
N ASN A 312 -64.09 19.57 -7.67
CA ASN A 312 -63.09 19.65 -6.62
C ASN A 312 -61.64 19.40 -7.11
N PRO A 313 -61.05 20.33 -7.90
CA PRO A 313 -59.67 20.19 -8.40
C PRO A 313 -58.63 20.03 -7.28
N ALA A 314 -58.82 20.70 -6.13
CA ALA A 314 -57.89 20.69 -5.00
C ALA A 314 -57.82 19.38 -4.19
N ASP A 315 -58.70 18.41 -4.48
CA ASP A 315 -58.73 17.10 -3.81
C ASP A 315 -58.08 15.99 -4.65
N ILE A 316 -57.62 16.27 -5.87
CA ILE A 316 -57.06 15.28 -6.80
C ILE A 316 -55.71 14.74 -6.32
N ASP A 317 -54.91 15.57 -5.65
CA ASP A 317 -53.60 15.18 -5.10
C ASP A 317 -53.70 14.51 -3.71
N LYS A 318 -54.91 14.33 -3.18
CA LYS A 318 -55.15 13.78 -1.83
C LYS A 318 -55.65 12.34 -1.90
N VAL A 319 -54.87 11.41 -1.33
CA VAL A 319 -55.20 9.98 -1.30
C VAL A 319 -56.51 9.72 -0.56
N GLY A 320 -57.45 9.00 -1.19
CA GLY A 320 -58.68 8.50 -0.57
C GLY A 320 -59.91 9.42 -0.64
N LYS A 321 -59.83 10.58 -1.29
CA LYS A 321 -60.99 11.47 -1.48
C LYS A 321 -61.73 11.20 -2.79
N ALA A 322 -63.06 11.31 -2.75
CA ALA A 322 -63.89 11.17 -3.94
C ALA A 322 -63.77 12.39 -4.87
N ILE A 323 -63.50 12.16 -6.15
CA ILE A 323 -63.44 13.19 -7.20
C ILE A 323 -64.85 13.33 -7.80
N ARG A 324 -65.42 14.53 -7.77
CA ARG A 324 -66.77 14.82 -8.28
C ARG A 324 -66.70 15.42 -9.68
N LEU A 325 -67.41 14.78 -10.61
CA LEU A 325 -67.51 15.20 -12.01
C LEU A 325 -68.75 16.08 -12.20
N ARG A 326 -68.61 17.16 -12.96
CA ARG A 326 -69.70 18.09 -13.30
C ARG A 326 -70.40 17.63 -14.59
N GLY A 327 -71.67 17.19 -14.49
CA GLY A 327 -72.59 17.09 -15.64
C GLY A 327 -73.01 15.67 -16.08
N GLY A 328 -74.32 15.49 -16.30
CA GLY A 328 -75.02 14.21 -16.50
C GLY A 328 -75.08 13.68 -17.94
N ASN A 329 -73.97 13.70 -18.69
CA ASN A 329 -73.93 13.04 -20.01
C ASN A 329 -72.54 12.46 -20.33
N VAL A 330 -71.92 11.80 -19.36
CA VAL A 330 -70.61 11.16 -19.52
C VAL A 330 -70.82 9.70 -19.94
N GLN A 331 -70.56 9.37 -21.21
CA GLN A 331 -70.65 7.99 -21.68
C GLN A 331 -69.52 7.10 -21.14
N ARG A 332 -68.32 7.65 -20.90
CA ARG A 332 -67.20 6.93 -20.27
C ARG A 332 -66.42 7.84 -19.34
N VAL A 333 -66.33 7.44 -18.07
CA VAL A 333 -65.57 8.17 -17.03
C VAL A 333 -64.08 8.28 -17.38
N GLN A 334 -63.53 7.31 -18.12
CA GLN A 334 -62.13 7.28 -18.57
C GLN A 334 -61.75 8.43 -19.52
N ASP A 335 -62.72 9.05 -20.20
CA ASP A 335 -62.46 10.18 -21.11
C ASP A 335 -62.32 11.52 -20.35
N LEU A 336 -62.82 11.60 -19.11
CA LEU A 336 -62.77 12.80 -18.27
C LEU A 336 -61.66 12.74 -17.21
N PHE A 337 -61.36 11.54 -16.72
CA PHE A 337 -60.34 11.30 -15.71
C PHE A 337 -59.60 10.01 -16.05
N SER A 338 -58.31 10.15 -16.33
CA SER A 338 -57.44 9.03 -16.65
C SER A 338 -56.14 9.13 -15.88
N TYR A 339 -55.53 8.00 -15.59
CA TYR A 339 -54.17 7.96 -15.09
C TYR A 339 -53.24 7.66 -16.27
N ILE A 340 -52.27 8.53 -16.50
CA ILE A 340 -51.17 8.17 -17.39
C ILE A 340 -50.34 7.13 -16.65
N ALA A 341 -50.40 5.89 -17.15
CA ALA A 341 -49.56 4.81 -16.67
C ALA A 341 -48.09 5.25 -16.81
N PRO A 342 -47.26 5.05 -15.77
CA PRO A 342 -45.85 5.34 -15.87
C PRO A 342 -45.24 4.55 -17.03
N ALA A 343 -44.42 5.22 -17.86
CA ALA A 343 -43.73 4.51 -18.93
C ALA A 343 -42.80 3.45 -18.29
N PRO A 344 -42.87 2.18 -18.73
CA PRO A 344 -41.98 1.16 -18.20
C PRO A 344 -40.53 1.57 -18.50
N MET A 345 -39.66 1.52 -17.49
CA MET A 345 -38.24 1.77 -17.68
C MET A 345 -37.67 0.71 -18.64
N SER A 346 -36.83 1.12 -19.61
CA SER A 346 -36.16 0.17 -20.50
C SER A 346 -35.30 -0.80 -19.68
N GLN A 347 -35.46 -2.10 -19.96
CA GLN A 347 -34.64 -3.16 -19.37
C GLN A 347 -33.17 -3.05 -19.81
N GLU A 348 -32.91 -2.46 -20.99
CA GLU A 348 -31.56 -2.28 -21.55
C GLU A 348 -30.67 -1.43 -20.63
N ALA A 349 -31.24 -0.44 -19.94
CA ALA A 349 -30.48 0.39 -18.98
C ALA A 349 -30.00 -0.43 -17.77
N ALA A 350 -30.78 -1.43 -17.35
CA ALA A 350 -30.37 -2.35 -16.29
C ALA A 350 -29.30 -3.33 -16.77
N LEU A 351 -29.44 -3.85 -17.99
CA LEU A 351 -28.46 -4.74 -18.62
C LEU A 351 -27.13 -4.04 -18.86
N LEU A 352 -27.13 -2.82 -19.39
CA LEU A 352 -25.92 -2.02 -19.61
C LEU A 352 -25.18 -1.73 -18.30
N SER A 353 -25.92 -1.46 -17.21
CA SER A 353 -25.31 -1.25 -15.88
C SER A 353 -24.62 -2.52 -15.38
N ALA A 354 -25.23 -3.69 -15.59
CA ALA A 354 -24.68 -4.97 -15.18
C ALA A 354 -23.48 -5.38 -16.05
N ASP A 355 -23.56 -5.16 -17.35
CA ASP A 355 -22.49 -5.43 -18.32
C ASP A 355 -21.25 -4.57 -18.02
N LEU A 356 -21.44 -3.25 -17.82
CA LEU A 356 -20.34 -2.35 -17.44
C LEU A 356 -19.62 -2.82 -16.16
N LEU A 357 -20.38 -3.22 -15.12
CA LEU A 357 -19.82 -3.72 -13.87
C LEU A 357 -19.11 -5.07 -14.06
N GLY A 358 -19.74 -6.00 -14.79
CA GLY A 358 -19.20 -7.34 -15.07
C GLY A 358 -17.91 -7.27 -15.87
N THR A 359 -17.94 -6.64 -17.06
CA THR A 359 -16.78 -6.47 -17.92
C THR A 359 -15.66 -5.71 -17.22
N THR A 360 -15.96 -4.66 -16.44
CA THR A 360 -14.92 -3.93 -15.70
C THR A 360 -14.22 -4.82 -14.68
N ARG A 361 -14.98 -5.65 -13.93
CA ARG A 361 -14.40 -6.58 -12.97
C ARG A 361 -13.57 -7.68 -13.64
N GLU A 362 -14.05 -8.22 -14.76
CA GLU A 362 -13.31 -9.21 -15.54
C GLU A 362 -12.00 -8.63 -16.09
N LEU A 363 -12.04 -7.44 -16.68
CA LEU A 363 -10.86 -6.75 -17.21
C LEU A 363 -9.88 -6.34 -16.11
N ALA A 364 -10.36 -6.01 -14.91
CA ALA A 364 -9.52 -5.75 -13.75
C ALA A 364 -8.84 -7.01 -13.18
N GLY A 365 -9.11 -8.20 -13.74
CA GLY A 365 -8.59 -9.49 -13.26
C GLY A 365 -9.32 -10.01 -12.03
N THR A 366 -10.50 -9.48 -11.72
CA THR A 366 -11.35 -9.85 -10.57
C THR A 366 -12.58 -10.65 -11.03
N GLY A 367 -12.36 -11.76 -11.74
CA GLY A 367 -13.45 -12.67 -12.14
C GLY A 367 -14.03 -13.48 -10.95
N ASP A 368 -15.22 -14.06 -11.10
CA ASP A 368 -15.90 -14.81 -10.03
C ASP A 368 -15.09 -15.98 -9.45
N ALA A 369 -14.21 -16.61 -10.26
CA ALA A 369 -13.30 -17.66 -9.82
C ALA A 369 -12.27 -17.18 -8.77
N VAL A 370 -12.00 -15.87 -8.76
CA VAL A 370 -10.97 -15.20 -7.96
C VAL A 370 -11.52 -14.77 -6.58
N LEU A 371 -12.82 -14.48 -6.49
CA LEU A 371 -13.52 -14.08 -5.25
C LEU A 371 -13.88 -15.27 -4.34
N GLY A 372 -13.37 -16.47 -4.62
CA GLY A 372 -13.60 -17.64 -3.78
C GLY A 372 -14.91 -18.38 -4.04
N MET A 373 -15.57 -18.14 -5.19
CA MET A 373 -16.71 -18.96 -5.65
C MET A 373 -16.28 -20.33 -6.21
N VAL A 374 -15.06 -20.80 -5.91
CA VAL A 374 -14.67 -22.18 -6.17
C VAL A 374 -15.17 -23.02 -5.01
N ASN A 375 -16.26 -23.74 -5.23
CA ASN A 375 -16.89 -24.57 -4.21
C ASN A 375 -15.88 -25.60 -3.65
N PRO A 376 -15.38 -25.46 -2.41
CA PRO A 376 -14.27 -26.26 -1.88
C PRO A 376 -14.59 -27.75 -1.81
N GLU A 377 -15.87 -28.10 -1.77
CA GLU A 377 -16.35 -29.48 -1.74
C GLU A 377 -16.27 -30.18 -3.11
N ARG A 378 -16.11 -29.42 -4.21
CA ARG A 378 -16.12 -29.95 -5.59
C ARG A 378 -14.79 -29.80 -6.35
N ALA A 379 -13.85 -29.01 -5.85
CA ALA A 379 -12.56 -28.76 -6.49
C ALA A 379 -11.40 -29.32 -5.64
N SER A 380 -10.46 -30.04 -6.26
CA SER A 380 -9.25 -30.49 -5.57
C SER A 380 -8.40 -29.29 -5.15
N GLY A 381 -7.64 -29.39 -4.05
CA GLY A 381 -6.73 -28.31 -3.62
C GLY A 381 -5.75 -27.88 -4.71
N ALA A 382 -5.34 -28.80 -5.59
CA ALA A 382 -4.54 -28.52 -6.78
C ALA A 382 -5.30 -27.72 -7.86
N ALA A 383 -6.61 -27.95 -8.05
CA ALA A 383 -7.43 -27.16 -8.97
C ALA A 383 -7.68 -25.74 -8.44
N ILE A 384 -7.87 -25.58 -7.13
CA ILE A 384 -7.97 -24.26 -6.48
C ILE A 384 -6.67 -23.49 -6.64
N LEU A 385 -5.52 -24.14 -6.41
CA LEU A 385 -4.20 -23.55 -6.64
C LEU A 385 -3.98 -23.20 -8.10
N ALA A 386 -4.36 -24.06 -9.05
CA ALA A 386 -4.23 -23.77 -10.47
C ALA A 386 -5.06 -22.55 -10.90
N VAL A 387 -6.29 -22.41 -10.38
CA VAL A 387 -7.14 -21.22 -10.62
C VAL A 387 -6.53 -19.98 -9.98
N GLN A 388 -5.96 -20.09 -8.77
CA GLN A 388 -5.30 -18.98 -8.10
C GLN A 388 -4.00 -18.56 -8.82
N ASP A 389 -3.20 -19.51 -9.27
CA ASP A 389 -1.99 -19.26 -10.05
C ASP A 389 -2.34 -18.58 -11.37
N GLN A 390 -3.40 -19.04 -12.05
CA GLN A 390 -3.92 -18.41 -13.26
C GLN A 390 -4.43 -16.98 -13.00
N ALA A 391 -5.09 -16.75 -11.87
CA ALA A 391 -5.53 -15.43 -11.42
C ALA A 391 -4.37 -14.51 -10.99
N SER A 392 -3.23 -15.09 -10.61
CA SER A 392 -2.03 -14.35 -10.21
C SER A 392 -1.19 -13.91 -11.42
N ILE A 393 -1.44 -14.44 -12.63
CA ILE A 393 -0.68 -14.08 -13.84
C ILE A 393 -0.62 -12.56 -14.06
N PRO A 394 -1.74 -11.80 -14.00
CA PRO A 394 -1.71 -10.34 -14.17
C PRO A 394 -1.03 -9.61 -13.00
N ILE A 395 -0.98 -10.25 -11.81
CA ILE A 395 -0.43 -9.67 -10.57
C ILE A 395 1.05 -10.01 -10.40
N ASN A 396 1.59 -10.97 -11.16
CA ASN A 396 2.98 -11.41 -11.06
C ASN A 396 3.99 -10.28 -11.29
N GLU A 397 3.68 -9.34 -12.18
CA GLU A 397 4.53 -8.15 -12.38
C GLU A 397 4.60 -7.30 -11.10
N HIS A 398 3.46 -7.07 -10.44
CA HIS A 398 3.42 -6.34 -9.17
C HIS A 398 4.12 -7.09 -8.04
N ILE A 399 4.00 -8.43 -7.99
CA ILE A 399 4.72 -9.27 -7.02
C ILE A 399 6.23 -9.18 -7.26
N ALA A 400 6.67 -9.20 -8.52
CA ALA A 400 8.09 -9.04 -8.87
C ALA A 400 8.62 -7.65 -8.47
N ALA A 401 7.86 -6.59 -8.74
CA ALA A 401 8.20 -5.22 -8.32
C ALA A 401 8.27 -5.10 -6.78
N PHE A 402 7.38 -5.79 -6.06
CA PHE A 402 7.39 -5.80 -4.60
C PHE A 402 8.60 -6.54 -4.04
N LYS A 403 8.99 -7.68 -4.63
CA LYS A 403 10.23 -8.39 -4.28
C LYS A 403 11.47 -7.52 -4.50
N GLN A 404 11.55 -6.85 -5.65
CA GLN A 404 12.63 -5.91 -5.97
C GLN A 404 12.72 -4.78 -4.93
N THR A 405 11.57 -4.22 -4.54
CA THR A 405 11.49 -3.18 -3.51
C THR A 405 12.08 -3.67 -2.18
N ILE A 406 11.81 -4.92 -1.79
CA ILE A 406 12.35 -5.50 -0.56
C ILE A 406 13.85 -5.78 -0.67
N GLU A 407 14.34 -6.19 -1.84
CA GLU A 407 15.78 -6.28 -2.12
C GLU A 407 16.47 -4.91 -1.98
N ASP A 408 15.85 -3.84 -2.50
CA ASP A 408 16.36 -2.48 -2.39
C ASP A 408 16.37 -1.98 -0.94
N ILE A 409 15.34 -2.31 -0.14
CA ILE A 409 15.31 -2.05 1.31
C ILE A 409 16.49 -2.74 1.99
N ALA A 410 16.72 -4.02 1.70
CA ALA A 410 17.80 -4.79 2.29
C ALA A 410 19.18 -4.21 1.94
N LEU A 411 19.38 -3.76 0.70
CA LEU A 411 20.61 -3.08 0.27
C LEU A 411 20.83 -1.75 1.00
N ILE A 412 19.78 -0.95 1.16
CA ILE A 412 19.86 0.30 1.94
C ILE A 412 20.15 0.02 3.41
N TRP A 413 19.55 -1.01 4.01
CA TRP A 413 19.83 -1.41 5.39
C TRP A 413 21.29 -1.76 5.58
N LEU A 414 21.88 -2.57 4.69
CA LEU A 414 23.30 -2.90 4.73
C LEU A 414 24.19 -1.65 4.69
N GLU A 415 23.85 -0.68 3.84
CA GLU A 415 24.63 0.56 3.75
C GLU A 415 24.45 1.47 4.97
N ILE A 416 23.25 1.59 5.51
CA ILE A 416 22.99 2.34 6.75
C ILE A 416 23.76 1.71 7.92
N TRP A 417 23.76 0.38 8.04
CA TRP A 417 24.56 -0.30 9.06
C TRP A 417 26.05 -0.01 8.91
N CYS A 418 26.57 -0.08 7.68
CA CYS A 418 27.97 0.23 7.39
C CYS A 418 28.34 1.71 7.62
N ALA A 419 27.39 2.62 7.50
CA ALA A 419 27.57 4.06 7.67
C ALA A 419 27.59 4.48 9.14
N TYR A 420 26.62 4.00 9.93
CA TYR A 420 26.45 4.39 11.33
C TYR A 420 27.33 3.58 12.29
N GLU A 421 27.49 2.28 12.07
CA GLU A 421 28.28 1.41 12.95
C GLU A 421 29.72 1.25 12.43
N ARG A 422 30.45 2.37 12.35
CA ARG A 422 31.79 2.46 11.74
C ARG A 422 32.87 1.54 12.34
N LYS A 423 32.61 0.89 13.49
CA LYS A 423 33.57 0.02 14.19
C LYS A 423 33.08 -1.42 14.27
N GLU A 424 32.00 -1.66 14.99
CA GLU A 424 31.52 -3.00 15.33
C GLU A 424 30.01 -3.03 15.42
N LEU A 425 29.39 -4.02 14.77
CA LEU A 425 27.97 -4.30 14.89
C LEU A 425 27.74 -5.28 16.04
N TRP A 426 27.07 -4.79 17.08
CA TRP A 426 26.84 -5.55 18.31
C TRP A 426 25.54 -6.33 18.21
N LEU A 427 25.66 -7.64 18.05
CA LEU A 427 24.53 -8.55 18.08
C LEU A 427 24.45 -9.18 19.46
N THR A 428 23.29 -9.06 20.09
CA THR A 428 23.02 -9.76 21.34
C THR A 428 22.34 -11.07 20.98
N GLU A 429 23.04 -12.18 21.20
CA GLU A 429 22.58 -13.54 21.00
C GLU A 429 22.19 -14.15 22.33
N GLU A 430 21.16 -14.98 22.37
CA GLU A 430 20.94 -15.90 23.49
C GLU A 430 21.53 -17.26 23.10
N MET A 431 22.67 -17.62 23.68
CA MET A 431 23.25 -18.96 23.57
C MET A 431 23.22 -19.60 24.97
N ASP A 432 22.63 -20.79 25.08
CA ASP A 432 22.49 -21.54 26.34
C ASP A 432 21.90 -20.71 27.51
N GLY A 433 20.89 -19.89 27.24
CA GLY A 433 20.22 -19.06 28.24
C GLY A 433 21.05 -17.87 28.75
N ARG A 434 22.13 -17.50 28.05
CA ARG A 434 22.95 -16.31 28.35
C ARG A 434 23.02 -15.38 27.14
N MET A 435 22.86 -14.08 27.40
CA MET A 435 23.04 -13.02 26.40
C MET A 435 24.52 -12.85 26.06
N VAL A 436 24.97 -13.37 24.93
CA VAL A 436 26.32 -13.20 24.38
C VAL A 436 26.30 -12.06 23.36
N ARG A 437 27.17 -11.06 23.55
CA ARG A 437 27.37 -10.00 22.55
C ARG A 437 28.43 -10.43 21.54
N GLN A 438 28.05 -10.67 20.30
CA GLN A 438 28.98 -10.81 19.18
C GLN A 438 29.23 -9.45 18.52
N SER A 439 30.49 -9.19 18.17
CA SER A 439 30.91 -8.02 17.40
C SER A 439 31.23 -8.45 15.98
N ILE A 440 30.59 -7.83 14.99
CA ILE A 440 30.97 -7.95 13.58
C ILE A 440 31.73 -6.68 13.18
N PRO A 441 33.03 -6.77 12.83
CA PRO A 441 33.80 -5.61 12.41
C PRO A 441 33.30 -5.08 11.06
N ALA A 442 33.09 -3.76 10.97
CA ALA A 442 32.57 -3.09 9.77
C ALA A 442 33.49 -3.24 8.53
N THR A 443 34.78 -3.52 8.74
CA THR A 443 35.74 -3.81 7.67
C THR A 443 35.44 -5.14 6.97
N ALA A 444 34.99 -6.16 7.72
CA ALA A 444 34.59 -7.44 7.14
C ALA A 444 33.33 -7.27 6.28
N LEU A 445 32.33 -6.53 6.77
CA LEU A 445 31.10 -6.24 6.04
C LEU A 445 31.33 -5.48 4.71
N ARG A 446 32.25 -4.51 4.70
CA ARG A 446 32.58 -3.75 3.47
C ARG A 446 33.39 -4.55 2.45
N GLN A 447 34.12 -5.56 2.90
CA GLN A 447 34.91 -6.43 2.01
C GLN A 447 34.12 -7.63 1.50
N LEU A 448 33.04 -8.01 2.20
CA LEU A 448 32.11 -9.06 1.78
C LEU A 448 31.23 -8.51 0.65
N GLU A 449 31.43 -9.04 -0.55
CA GLU A 449 30.43 -8.92 -1.61
C GLU A 449 29.25 -9.81 -1.22
N LEU A 450 28.21 -9.18 -0.68
CA LEU A 450 26.98 -9.85 -0.28
C LEU A 450 25.99 -9.82 -1.44
N SER A 451 25.41 -10.98 -1.75
CA SER A 451 24.18 -11.04 -2.52
C SER A 451 23.01 -10.94 -1.56
N VAL A 452 22.08 -10.04 -1.85
CA VAL A 452 20.76 -10.07 -1.24
C VAL A 452 19.92 -10.98 -2.10
N ARG A 453 19.28 -11.96 -1.47
CA ARG A 453 18.17 -12.69 -2.08
C ARG A 453 16.94 -12.50 -1.23
N VAL A 454 15.81 -12.39 -1.90
CA VAL A 454 14.52 -12.35 -1.23
C VAL A 454 13.85 -13.69 -1.42
N ASP A 455 13.80 -14.46 -0.34
CA ASP A 455 13.06 -15.72 -0.30
C ASP A 455 11.59 -15.38 -0.03
N ALA A 456 10.81 -15.36 -1.10
CA ALA A 456 9.36 -15.28 -1.02
C ALA A 456 8.80 -16.69 -0.92
N THR A 457 8.44 -17.12 0.29
CA THR A 457 7.60 -18.31 0.43
C THR A 457 6.17 -17.81 0.48
N ALA A 458 5.35 -18.16 -0.51
CA ALA A 458 3.90 -17.98 -0.39
C ALA A 458 3.42 -18.90 0.74
N ALA A 459 3.47 -18.44 1.99
CA ALA A 459 3.04 -19.22 3.15
C ALA A 459 1.51 -19.20 3.29
N THR A 460 0.81 -19.28 2.16
CA THR A 460 -0.66 -19.31 2.10
C THR A 460 -1.16 -20.62 2.74
N PRO A 461 -2.35 -20.62 3.37
CA PRO A 461 -2.94 -21.85 3.89
C PRO A 461 -3.01 -22.99 2.84
N TYR A 462 -3.14 -22.63 1.56
CA TYR A 462 -3.22 -23.58 0.45
C TYR A 462 -1.87 -24.18 0.03
N SER A 463 -0.77 -23.42 0.05
CA SER A 463 0.57 -23.99 -0.21
C SER A 463 0.96 -24.98 0.88
N ARG A 464 0.58 -24.70 2.14
CA ARG A 464 0.72 -25.63 3.26
C ARG A 464 -0.10 -26.88 3.01
N TYR A 465 -1.37 -26.72 2.63
CA TYR A 465 -2.25 -27.83 2.29
C TYR A 465 -1.70 -28.68 1.13
N ALA A 466 -1.17 -28.07 0.06
CA ALA A 466 -0.56 -28.80 -1.05
C ALA A 466 0.72 -29.53 -0.65
N THR A 467 1.55 -28.92 0.19
CA THR A 467 2.75 -29.58 0.74
C THR A 467 2.34 -30.78 1.60
N GLU A 468 1.33 -30.63 2.45
CA GLU A 468 0.75 -31.71 3.24
C GLU A 468 0.19 -32.82 2.34
N GLN A 469 -0.57 -32.48 1.31
CA GLN A 469 -1.13 -33.44 0.37
C GLN A 469 -0.05 -34.19 -0.42
N ALA A 470 1.04 -33.53 -0.82
CA ALA A 470 2.17 -34.15 -1.50
C ALA A 470 2.91 -35.13 -0.58
N VAL A 471 3.17 -34.72 0.66
CA VAL A 471 3.83 -35.56 1.68
C VAL A 471 2.92 -36.73 2.10
N GLU A 472 1.60 -36.53 2.17
CA GLU A 472 0.61 -37.58 2.41
C GLU A 472 0.53 -38.56 1.23
N ALA A 473 0.56 -38.08 -0.01
CA ALA A 473 0.58 -38.92 -1.20
C ALA A 473 1.86 -39.77 -1.26
N ALA A 474 3.03 -39.21 -0.94
CA ALA A 474 4.29 -39.94 -0.85
C ALA A 474 4.25 -41.04 0.21
N ARG A 475 3.61 -40.78 1.36
CA ARG A 475 3.39 -41.78 2.41
C ARG A 475 2.44 -42.88 1.95
N ASN A 476 1.32 -42.52 1.33
CA ASN A 476 0.31 -43.48 0.86
C ASN A 476 0.84 -44.36 -0.28
N ALA A 477 1.77 -43.85 -1.10
CA ALA A 477 2.48 -44.61 -2.12
C ALA A 477 3.65 -45.46 -1.58
N GLY A 478 3.99 -45.33 -0.30
CA GLY A 478 5.03 -46.12 0.37
C GLY A 478 6.47 -45.65 0.14
N TYR A 479 6.68 -44.44 -0.41
CA TYR A 479 8.04 -43.90 -0.64
C TYR A 479 8.70 -43.37 0.63
N ILE A 480 7.91 -43.02 1.65
CA ILE A 480 8.40 -42.50 2.94
C ILE A 480 7.76 -43.26 4.10
N THR A 481 8.53 -43.43 5.17
CA THR A 481 8.06 -44.03 6.42
C THR A 481 7.28 -43.02 7.26
N PHE A 482 6.57 -43.52 8.29
CA PHE A 482 5.85 -42.65 9.23
C PHE A 482 6.79 -41.71 10.01
N GLU A 483 8.05 -42.10 10.25
CA GLU A 483 9.03 -41.25 10.93
C GLU A 483 9.46 -40.09 10.02
N GLU A 484 9.82 -40.39 8.78
CA GLU A 484 10.21 -39.40 7.76
C GLU A 484 9.04 -38.46 7.41
N TYR A 485 7.81 -38.97 7.40
CA TYR A 485 6.59 -38.17 7.23
C TYR A 485 6.45 -37.08 8.32
N VAL A 486 6.66 -37.44 9.59
CA VAL A 486 6.53 -36.49 10.71
C VAL A 486 7.66 -35.46 10.71
N GLU A 487 8.86 -35.84 10.28
CA GLU A 487 9.97 -34.91 10.15
C GLU A 487 9.77 -33.93 8.98
N ALA A 488 9.31 -34.43 7.83
CA ALA A 488 9.05 -33.65 6.61
C ALA A 488 7.86 -32.68 6.71
N LEU A 489 6.93 -32.91 7.64
CA LEU A 489 5.80 -31.99 7.86
C LEU A 489 6.29 -30.59 8.30
N PRO A 490 5.73 -29.49 7.77
CA PRO A 490 6.02 -28.14 8.26
C PRO A 490 5.70 -27.96 9.76
N ALA A 491 6.40 -27.06 10.45
CA ALA A 491 6.18 -26.82 11.89
C ALA A 491 4.77 -26.30 12.23
N HIS A 492 4.13 -25.64 11.27
CA HIS A 492 2.77 -25.07 11.37
C HIS A 492 1.78 -25.75 10.42
N SER A 493 1.92 -27.06 10.20
CA SER A 493 0.97 -27.86 9.42
C SER A 493 -0.40 -27.94 10.10
N ILE A 494 -1.47 -28.09 9.31
CA ILE A 494 -2.83 -28.40 9.80
C ILE A 494 -2.82 -29.79 10.46
N ALA A 495 -2.07 -30.72 9.88
CA ALA A 495 -1.75 -31.99 10.50
C ALA A 495 -1.02 -31.78 11.85
N PRO A 496 -1.40 -32.46 12.94
CA PRO A 496 -0.85 -32.21 14.27
C PRO A 496 0.55 -32.84 14.43
N LYS A 497 1.58 -32.17 13.91
CA LYS A 497 2.99 -32.60 14.00
C LYS A 497 3.42 -32.90 15.44
N ALA A 498 2.98 -32.08 16.40
CA ALA A 498 3.28 -32.26 17.82
C ALA A 498 2.74 -33.60 18.38
N LEU A 499 1.48 -33.95 18.05
CA LEU A 499 0.88 -35.21 18.50
C LEU A 499 1.56 -36.42 17.85
N PHE A 500 1.91 -36.34 16.56
CA PHE A 500 2.63 -37.42 15.91
C PHE A 500 4.05 -37.62 16.48
N ARG A 501 4.75 -36.53 16.81
CA ARG A 501 6.05 -36.61 17.47
C ARG A 501 5.95 -37.23 18.87
N MET A 502 4.87 -36.95 19.62
CA MET A 502 4.60 -37.60 20.90
C MET A 502 4.38 -39.12 20.74
N ILE A 503 3.65 -39.54 19.71
CA ILE A 503 3.42 -40.97 19.42
C ILE A 503 4.72 -41.68 19.07
N LEU A 504 5.58 -41.07 18.23
CA LEU A 504 6.90 -41.62 17.90
C LEU A 504 7.79 -41.74 19.13
N ASN A 505 7.83 -40.71 19.98
CA ASN A 505 8.58 -40.75 21.22
C ASN A 505 8.08 -41.84 22.18
N LYS A 506 6.76 -42.09 22.24
CA LYS A 506 6.19 -43.17 23.03
C LYS A 506 6.60 -44.55 22.49
N ARG A 507 6.56 -44.76 21.16
CA ARG A 507 7.01 -46.00 20.51
C ARG A 507 8.50 -46.26 20.68
N LYS A 508 9.35 -45.23 20.57
CA LYS A 508 10.80 -45.34 20.84
C LYS A 508 11.06 -45.75 22.29
N LYS A 509 10.32 -45.19 23.26
CA LYS A 509 10.41 -45.60 24.67
C LYS A 509 10.00 -47.05 24.90
N GLU A 510 8.91 -47.51 24.27
CA GLU A 510 8.43 -48.90 24.38
C GLU A 510 9.40 -49.91 23.72
N LEU A 511 10.06 -49.54 22.62
CA LEU A 511 11.09 -50.35 21.95
C LEU A 511 12.37 -50.47 22.80
N VAL A 512 12.82 -49.38 23.42
CA VAL A 512 13.94 -49.39 24.37
C VAL A 512 13.61 -50.28 25.59
N GLN A 513 12.38 -50.21 26.08
CA GLN A 513 11.92 -51.05 27.20
C GLN A 513 11.86 -52.54 26.84
N LYS A 514 11.50 -52.90 25.60
CA LYS A 514 11.50 -54.28 25.10
C LYS A 514 12.91 -54.79 24.75
N GLY A 515 13.81 -53.94 24.26
CA GLY A 515 15.20 -54.28 24.00
C GLY A 515 15.98 -54.59 25.28
N MET A 516 15.69 -53.89 26.38
CA MET A 516 16.24 -54.20 27.71
C MET A 516 15.65 -55.49 28.34
N GLY A 517 14.61 -56.08 27.76
CA GLY A 517 13.97 -57.29 28.26
C GLY A 517 14.46 -58.60 27.63
N LEU A 518 15.37 -58.56 26.65
CA LEU A 518 15.87 -59.75 25.93
C LEU A 518 17.30 -60.17 26.30
N ASP A 519 18.03 -59.37 27.08
CA ASP A 519 19.34 -59.75 27.66
C ASP A 519 19.25 -60.24 29.12
N GLY A 520 18.03 -60.52 29.60
CA GLY A 520 17.74 -60.77 31.02
C GLY A 520 16.96 -62.04 31.33
N ASN A 521 17.05 -63.08 30.49
CA ASN A 521 16.64 -64.44 30.87
C ASN A 521 17.79 -65.41 30.57
N GLY A 522 18.77 -65.40 31.47
CA GLY A 522 19.61 -66.56 31.80
C GLY A 522 19.12 -67.16 33.11
#